data_AF-A0A7S1X8U8-F1
#
_entry.id   AF-A0A7S1X8U8-F1
#
_cell.length_a   1.000
_cell.length_b   1.000
_cell.length_c   1.000
_cell.angle_alpha   90.00
_cell.angle_beta   90.00
_cell.angle_gamma   90.00
#
_symmetry.space_group_name_H-M   'P 1'
#
loop_
_entity.id
_entity.type
_entity.pdbx_description
1 polymer ?
#
loop_
_entity_poly.entity_id
_entity_poly.type
_entity_poly.pdbx_seq_one_letter_code
_entity_poly.pdbx_strand_id
1 'polypeptide(L)'
;MVSLSAACAVVLATVAVGVVPAQGDLSPSALRSTMASWPPPTPEMLSHISDCRQAVIGGGWSGVYAAYRLAAADPENAATVCLFEASHRLGGRTLSVPIDGTEFILDLGAYRFSPDMHLPGDIILKLLKIPTKCYEPTCPKASEEFPKPFMFNYTAPLEVIIDPDTQIPRGYGSALNKLAMEAQGLGVKIYSQTRLVDLVPSTSKNPASLTLTPVASTPATITPRVTVLNLPRQHMLSLPSLASTMPTRNQAILKCVAFEVPKRLGPIDTDSLKPTSALSKAYVYYTDAWWRTKLSLIEGQFPDNGFWPMNTTQGIRLLMHWNDGAMACSTDSDGVEACHGFLQVYYSVSNETFYSGVPKDLNTPDGVIRRSDSDSSSARMLDTLHAAILEALQPVLQSAGVSAQELPTPELLAVGVWRRPDEKHPLAQGYEYTAPTKVYWSSDISGSPAKACSLDGLTEAEYISTILQPYGKEQPIYLANNDYCIQDFKYMYGDWAEDSLTQAERAMHRLGLPRPDWLDEEYYAKKIESVESSLAKEMSGQQKSVLKVSALKRSTLVRAVTDA
;
A
#
# COMPACT_ATOMS: atom_id res chain seq x y z
N MET A 1 -44.48 -27.81 62.13
CA MET A 1 -43.91 -29.16 61.91
C MET A 1 -43.59 -29.29 60.42
N VAL A 2 -42.36 -29.67 60.07
CA VAL A 2 -41.85 -30.13 58.74
C VAL A 2 -41.80 -29.03 57.64
N SER A 3 -40.63 -28.45 57.30
CA SER A 3 -39.55 -28.91 56.37
C SER A 3 -39.98 -29.03 54.90
N LEU A 4 -39.39 -28.25 53.97
CA LEU A 4 -38.35 -28.75 53.04
C LEU A 4 -37.76 -27.65 52.11
N SER A 5 -36.53 -27.93 51.73
CA SER A 5 -35.54 -27.22 50.91
C SER A 5 -35.83 -27.26 49.39
N ALA A 6 -35.36 -26.24 48.66
CA ALA A 6 -34.76 -26.43 47.33
C ALA A 6 -33.75 -25.30 47.02
N ALA A 7 -32.47 -25.67 46.97
CA ALA A 7 -31.38 -24.84 46.46
C ALA A 7 -31.36 -24.88 44.92
N CYS A 8 -31.17 -23.73 44.28
CA CYS A 8 -30.86 -23.62 42.86
C CYS A 8 -29.46 -23.03 42.72
N ALA A 9 -28.51 -23.84 42.27
CA ALA A 9 -27.15 -23.42 41.97
C ALA A 9 -27.12 -22.76 40.58
N VAL A 10 -26.74 -21.48 40.52
CA VAL A 10 -26.44 -20.79 39.27
C VAL A 10 -24.95 -21.02 38.98
N VAL A 11 -24.68 -21.74 37.90
CA VAL A 11 -23.34 -21.87 37.31
C VAL A 11 -23.06 -20.60 36.50
N LEU A 12 -22.18 -19.74 37.01
CA LEU A 12 -21.60 -18.62 36.27
C LEU A 12 -20.50 -19.17 35.35
N ALA A 13 -20.80 -19.30 34.06
CA ALA A 13 -19.81 -19.48 33.03
C ALA A 13 -19.21 -18.11 32.66
N THR A 14 -17.96 -17.88 33.04
CA THR A 14 -17.16 -16.74 32.58
C THR A 14 -16.80 -16.95 31.11
N VAL A 15 -17.57 -16.34 30.20
CA VAL A 15 -17.16 -16.17 28.81
C VAL A 15 -16.22 -14.97 28.77
N ALA A 16 -14.94 -15.22 28.47
CA ALA A 16 -13.99 -14.16 28.13
C ALA A 16 -14.35 -13.61 26.74
N VAL A 17 -15.28 -12.67 26.69
CA VAL A 17 -15.49 -11.82 25.52
C VAL A 17 -14.28 -10.90 25.45
N GLY A 18 -13.44 -11.05 24.42
CA GLY A 18 -12.40 -10.08 24.12
C GLY A 18 -13.05 -8.71 23.98
N VAL A 19 -12.70 -7.78 24.87
CA VAL A 19 -13.20 -6.41 24.83
C VAL A 19 -12.62 -5.77 23.57
N VAL A 20 -13.41 -5.73 22.51
CA VAL A 20 -13.23 -4.74 21.45
C VAL A 20 -13.42 -3.38 22.13
N PRO A 21 -12.47 -2.42 22.02
CA PRO A 21 -12.63 -1.12 22.64
C PRO A 21 -13.97 -0.52 22.22
N ALA A 22 -14.66 0.12 23.18
CA ALA A 22 -15.92 0.80 22.91
C ALA A 22 -15.77 1.73 21.70
N GLN A 23 -16.78 1.76 20.82
CA GLN A 23 -16.82 2.63 19.64
C GLN A 23 -16.37 4.05 20.00
N GLY A 24 -15.21 4.46 19.50
CA GLY A 24 -14.71 5.83 19.62
C GLY A 24 -13.54 6.07 20.60
N ASP A 25 -13.01 5.06 21.31
CA ASP A 25 -11.79 5.28 22.09
C ASP A 25 -10.55 5.37 21.18
N LEU A 26 -10.20 6.60 20.80
CA LEU A 26 -8.97 6.93 20.10
C LEU A 26 -7.77 7.07 21.05
N SER A 27 -7.85 6.55 22.29
CA SER A 27 -6.73 6.60 23.23
C SER A 27 -5.45 6.00 22.62
N PRO A 28 -4.28 6.55 22.98
CA PRO A 28 -2.99 6.04 22.52
C PRO A 28 -2.80 4.52 22.69
N SER A 29 -3.32 3.95 23.78
CA SER A 29 -3.28 2.51 24.07
C SER A 29 -4.18 1.67 23.17
N ALA A 30 -5.43 2.09 22.94
CA ALA A 30 -6.38 1.36 22.11
C ALA A 30 -5.95 1.34 20.63
N LEU A 31 -5.44 2.46 20.13
CA LEU A 31 -4.88 2.53 18.79
C LEU A 31 -3.58 1.72 18.64
N ARG A 32 -2.66 1.76 19.62
CA ARG A 32 -1.46 0.89 19.59
C ARG A 32 -1.81 -0.59 19.48
N SER A 33 -2.78 -1.04 20.25
CA SER A 33 -3.23 -2.45 20.22
C SER A 33 -3.86 -2.84 18.88
N THR A 34 -4.67 -1.96 18.29
CA THR A 34 -5.38 -2.23 17.02
C THR A 34 -4.48 -2.10 15.79
N MET A 35 -3.44 -1.26 15.85
CA MET A 35 -2.41 -1.19 14.82
C MET A 35 -1.52 -2.43 14.78
N ALA A 36 -1.26 -3.05 15.92
CA ALA A 36 -0.42 -4.24 16.01
C ALA A 36 -1.11 -5.50 15.46
N SER A 37 -2.40 -5.68 15.74
CA SER A 37 -3.14 -6.84 15.25
C SER A 37 -4.65 -6.66 15.28
N TRP A 38 -5.32 -7.29 14.33
CA TRP A 38 -6.75 -7.52 14.28
C TRP A 38 -7.04 -8.94 14.76
N PRO A 39 -8.03 -9.15 15.65
CA PRO A 39 -8.30 -10.46 16.20
C PRO A 39 -8.77 -11.42 15.10
N PRO A 40 -8.42 -12.72 15.18
CA PRO A 40 -8.98 -13.73 14.29
C PRO A 40 -10.51 -13.81 14.45
N PRO A 41 -11.26 -14.21 13.41
CA PRO A 41 -12.70 -14.34 13.49
C PRO A 41 -13.09 -15.43 14.50
N THR A 42 -14.11 -15.14 15.30
CA THR A 42 -14.66 -16.11 16.26
C THR A 42 -15.44 -17.22 15.52
N PRO A 43 -15.66 -18.39 16.15
CA PRO A 43 -16.54 -19.41 15.58
C PRO A 43 -17.95 -18.90 15.24
N GLU A 44 -18.48 -17.98 16.05
CA GLU A 44 -19.77 -17.32 15.80
C GLU A 44 -19.70 -16.39 14.57
N MET A 45 -18.65 -15.60 14.40
CA MET A 45 -18.50 -14.79 13.18
C MET A 45 -18.42 -15.68 11.93
N LEU A 46 -17.72 -16.82 12.03
CA LEU A 46 -17.56 -17.77 10.93
C LEU A 46 -18.87 -18.50 10.58
N SER A 47 -19.76 -18.77 11.54
CA SER A 47 -21.08 -19.35 11.23
C SER A 47 -21.96 -18.43 10.38
N HIS A 48 -21.63 -17.13 10.35
CA HIS A 48 -22.31 -16.10 9.56
C HIS A 48 -21.56 -15.70 8.27
N ILE A 49 -20.51 -16.41 7.88
CA ILE A 49 -19.72 -16.05 6.69
C ILE A 49 -20.54 -16.14 5.39
N SER A 50 -21.56 -17.01 5.34
CA SER A 50 -22.47 -17.14 4.20
C SER A 50 -23.42 -15.94 4.03
N ASP A 51 -23.55 -15.08 5.04
CA ASP A 51 -24.41 -13.90 4.98
C ASP A 51 -23.78 -12.75 4.17
N CYS A 52 -22.51 -12.89 3.79
CA CYS A 52 -21.74 -11.90 3.04
C CYS A 52 -22.25 -11.78 1.60
N ARG A 53 -23.04 -10.72 1.32
CA ARG A 53 -23.56 -10.40 -0.01
C ARG A 53 -22.61 -9.55 -0.83
N GLN A 54 -21.80 -8.72 -0.19
CA GLN A 54 -20.67 -8.05 -0.82
C GLN A 54 -19.39 -8.51 -0.14
N ALA A 55 -18.42 -8.98 -0.93
CA ALA A 55 -17.13 -9.43 -0.43
C ALA A 55 -16.04 -8.49 -0.90
N VAL A 56 -15.22 -8.03 0.04
CA VAL A 56 -14.01 -7.26 -0.22
C VAL A 56 -12.82 -8.08 0.24
N ILE A 57 -11.88 -8.35 -0.66
CA ILE A 57 -10.71 -9.21 -0.38
C ILE A 57 -9.46 -8.33 -0.32
N GLY A 58 -8.78 -8.31 0.83
CA GLY A 58 -7.53 -7.58 1.08
C GLY A 58 -7.75 -6.28 1.85
N GLY A 59 -7.21 -6.20 3.08
CA GLY A 59 -7.34 -5.11 4.04
C GLY A 59 -6.39 -3.93 3.85
N GLY A 60 -5.91 -3.67 2.63
CA GLY A 60 -5.19 -2.43 2.29
C GLY A 60 -6.12 -1.25 1.98
N TRP A 61 -5.55 -0.11 1.55
CA TRP A 61 -6.28 1.14 1.25
C TRP A 61 -7.57 0.96 0.45
N SER A 62 -7.49 0.38 -0.74
CA SER A 62 -8.67 0.17 -1.60
C SER A 62 -9.71 -0.77 -1.01
N GLY A 63 -9.30 -1.80 -0.28
CA GLY A 63 -10.24 -2.75 0.32
C GLY A 63 -11.00 -2.16 1.50
N VAL A 64 -10.29 -1.57 2.47
CA VAL A 64 -10.94 -0.90 3.61
C VAL A 64 -11.86 0.22 3.13
N TYR A 65 -11.41 1.00 2.14
CA TYR A 65 -12.20 2.05 1.52
C TYR A 65 -13.44 1.52 0.79
N ALA A 66 -13.31 0.46 -0.02
CA ALA A 66 -14.44 -0.14 -0.72
C ALA A 66 -15.48 -0.70 0.26
N ALA A 67 -15.05 -1.35 1.34
CA ALA A 67 -15.95 -1.86 2.37
C ALA A 67 -16.73 -0.73 3.05
N TYR A 68 -16.03 0.35 3.44
CA TYR A 68 -16.67 1.57 3.95
C TYR A 68 -17.68 2.14 2.95
N ARG A 69 -17.30 2.30 1.68
CA ARG A 69 -18.16 2.91 0.66
C ARG A 69 -19.40 2.09 0.35
N LEU A 70 -19.28 0.77 0.28
CA LEU A 70 -20.42 -0.13 0.07
C LEU A 70 -21.41 -0.03 1.25
N ALA A 71 -20.91 -0.03 2.48
CA ALA A 71 -21.73 0.09 3.68
C ALA A 71 -22.37 1.48 3.83
N ALA A 72 -21.61 2.55 3.57
CA ALA A 72 -22.10 3.92 3.69
C ALA A 72 -23.18 4.27 2.64
N ALA A 73 -23.11 3.66 1.44
CA ALA A 73 -24.10 3.86 0.39
C ALA A 73 -25.41 3.09 0.63
N ASP A 74 -25.38 2.01 1.41
CA ASP A 74 -26.55 1.20 1.76
C ASP A 74 -26.50 0.78 3.25
N PRO A 75 -26.75 1.72 4.19
CA PRO A 75 -26.64 1.45 5.62
C PRO A 75 -27.55 0.33 6.12
N GLU A 76 -28.71 0.13 5.48
CA GLU A 76 -29.67 -0.93 5.84
C GLU A 76 -29.10 -2.33 5.59
N ASN A 77 -28.20 -2.48 4.61
CA ASN A 77 -27.58 -3.75 4.25
C ASN A 77 -26.09 -3.81 4.58
N ALA A 78 -25.55 -2.84 5.32
CA ALA A 78 -24.13 -2.76 5.67
C ALA A 78 -23.61 -4.02 6.39
N ALA A 79 -24.45 -4.69 7.18
CA ALA A 79 -24.13 -5.96 7.85
C ALA A 79 -23.89 -7.15 6.90
N THR A 80 -24.20 -6.98 5.61
CA THR A 80 -23.94 -7.97 4.55
C THR A 80 -22.64 -7.70 3.78
N VAL A 81 -21.95 -6.60 4.09
CA VAL A 81 -20.62 -6.29 3.56
C VAL A 81 -19.57 -6.96 4.45
N CYS A 82 -18.69 -7.75 3.84
CA CYS A 82 -17.62 -8.45 4.53
C CYS A 82 -16.26 -8.11 3.92
N LEU A 83 -15.30 -7.75 4.77
CA LEU A 83 -13.90 -7.56 4.40
C LEU A 83 -13.08 -8.76 4.91
N PHE A 84 -12.35 -9.41 4.01
CA PHE A 84 -11.50 -10.56 4.31
C PHE A 84 -10.04 -10.16 4.13
N GLU A 85 -9.22 -10.33 5.16
CA GLU A 85 -7.80 -10.03 5.13
C GLU A 85 -7.01 -11.29 5.49
N ALA A 86 -6.02 -11.65 4.67
CA ALA A 86 -5.28 -12.89 4.84
C ALA A 86 -4.35 -12.88 6.06
N SER A 87 -3.85 -11.71 6.45
CA SER A 87 -2.94 -11.53 7.58
C SER A 87 -3.67 -11.16 8.88
N HIS A 88 -2.90 -11.03 9.96
CA HIS A 88 -3.38 -10.58 11.25
C HIS A 88 -3.49 -9.05 11.35
N ARG A 89 -3.29 -8.28 10.27
CA ARG A 89 -3.33 -6.82 10.30
C ARG A 89 -3.95 -6.24 9.03
N LEU A 90 -4.53 -5.04 9.15
CA LEU A 90 -4.85 -4.22 7.98
C LEU A 90 -3.59 -3.46 7.51
N GLY A 91 -3.67 -2.83 6.34
CA GLY A 91 -2.59 -1.96 5.84
C GLY A 91 -2.00 -2.39 4.50
N GLY A 92 -1.82 -3.68 4.28
CA GLY A 92 -1.04 -4.20 3.15
C GLY A 92 0.35 -3.55 3.11
N ARG A 93 0.63 -2.77 2.06
CA ARG A 93 1.87 -1.98 1.86
C ARG A 93 2.00 -0.71 2.72
N THR A 94 0.92 -0.28 3.35
CA THR A 94 1.01 0.71 4.43
C THR A 94 1.26 -0.07 5.72
N LEU A 95 2.47 0.09 6.27
CA LEU A 95 2.93 -0.68 7.42
C LEU A 95 3.51 0.27 8.44
N SER A 96 2.72 0.51 9.49
CA SER A 96 3.10 1.28 10.66
C SER A 96 3.29 0.31 11.82
N VAL A 97 4.50 0.22 12.35
CA VAL A 97 4.88 -0.76 13.37
C VAL A 97 5.19 -0.05 14.69
N PRO A 98 4.46 -0.33 15.78
CA PRO A 98 4.88 0.11 17.10
C PRO A 98 6.19 -0.59 17.47
N ILE A 99 7.19 0.17 17.92
CA ILE A 99 8.48 -0.42 18.29
C ILE A 99 8.55 -0.64 19.80
N ASP A 100 8.59 -1.91 20.21
CA ASP A 100 8.66 -2.29 21.63
C ASP A 100 9.81 -1.58 22.36
N GLY A 101 9.54 -1.16 23.59
CA GLY A 101 10.50 -0.39 24.39
C GLY A 101 10.64 1.08 23.99
N THR A 102 9.81 1.59 23.06
CA THR A 102 9.80 3.01 22.68
C THR A 102 8.37 3.59 22.60
N GLU A 103 8.26 4.91 22.61
CA GLU A 103 7.02 5.64 22.33
C GLU A 103 6.68 5.73 20.83
N PHE A 104 7.55 5.25 19.94
CA PHE A 104 7.44 5.49 18.52
C PHE A 104 6.64 4.41 17.77
N ILE A 105 5.98 4.87 16.72
CA ILE A 105 5.43 4.05 15.63
C ILE A 105 6.21 4.40 14.37
N LEU A 106 6.76 3.40 13.69
CA LEU A 106 7.54 3.59 12.47
C LEU A 106 6.78 3.15 11.24
N ASP A 107 6.78 3.99 10.21
CA ASP A 107 6.26 3.61 8.90
C ASP A 107 7.33 2.89 8.07
N LEU A 108 7.34 1.55 8.15
CA LEU A 108 8.19 0.67 7.33
C LEU A 108 7.65 0.49 5.89
N GLY A 109 6.45 1.01 5.62
CA GLY A 109 5.82 1.09 4.30
C GLY A 109 5.58 2.53 3.84
N ALA A 110 4.40 2.79 3.27
CA ALA A 110 3.96 4.16 2.98
C ALA A 110 3.79 4.97 4.28
N TYR A 111 4.15 6.26 4.25
CA TYR A 111 4.35 7.06 5.46
C TYR A 111 3.83 8.51 5.41
N ARG A 112 3.45 9.01 4.24
CA ARG A 112 3.05 10.41 4.03
C ARG A 112 2.09 10.54 2.85
N PHE A 113 1.45 11.68 2.73
CA PHE A 113 0.52 12.00 1.66
C PHE A 113 0.56 13.50 1.34
N SER A 114 -0.01 13.91 0.21
CA SER A 114 -0.26 15.32 -0.07
C SER A 114 -1.74 15.65 0.07
N PRO A 115 -2.14 16.75 0.72
CA PRO A 115 -3.54 17.17 0.83
C PRO A 115 -4.28 17.30 -0.51
N ASP A 116 -3.62 17.80 -1.57
CA ASP A 116 -4.22 17.95 -2.91
C ASP A 116 -4.07 16.69 -3.79
N MET A 117 -3.68 15.56 -3.19
CA MET A 117 -3.81 14.22 -3.79
C MET A 117 -5.27 13.74 -3.84
N HIS A 118 -6.19 14.47 -3.21
CA HIS A 118 -7.60 14.13 -3.05
C HIS A 118 -7.77 12.80 -2.33
N LEU A 119 -8.16 11.68 -2.96
CA LEU A 119 -8.61 10.47 -2.24
C LEU A 119 -7.92 10.19 -0.87
N PRO A 120 -6.61 9.95 -0.76
CA PRO A 120 -5.99 9.77 0.56
C PRO A 120 -6.08 11.04 1.44
N GLY A 121 -5.80 12.23 0.90
CA GLY A 121 -5.93 13.51 1.60
C GLY A 121 -7.35 13.86 2.06
N ASP A 122 -8.34 13.75 1.17
CA ASP A 122 -9.77 13.96 1.44
C ASP A 122 -10.30 12.94 2.47
N ILE A 123 -9.87 11.67 2.40
CA ILE A 123 -10.20 10.68 3.43
C ILE A 123 -9.63 11.11 4.78
N ILE A 124 -8.34 11.45 4.84
CA ILE A 124 -7.65 11.78 6.10
C ILE A 124 -8.17 13.08 6.71
N LEU A 125 -8.27 14.14 5.90
CA LEU A 125 -8.53 15.50 6.35
C LEU A 125 -10.03 15.82 6.43
N LYS A 126 -10.85 15.36 5.47
CA LYS A 126 -12.27 15.73 5.39
C LYS A 126 -13.18 14.68 6.02
N LEU A 127 -13.01 13.41 5.63
CA LEU A 127 -13.85 12.31 6.13
C LEU A 127 -13.49 11.96 7.58
N LEU A 128 -12.23 11.60 7.82
CA LEU A 128 -11.77 11.08 9.11
C LEU A 128 -11.30 12.18 10.06
N LYS A 129 -10.97 13.37 9.55
CA LYS A 129 -10.51 14.54 10.32
C LYS A 129 -9.36 14.17 11.28
N ILE A 130 -8.38 13.45 10.78
CA ILE A 130 -7.22 13.00 11.57
C ILE A 130 -6.22 14.16 11.64
N PRO A 131 -5.65 14.46 12.83
CA PRO A 131 -4.59 15.46 12.95
C PRO A 131 -3.35 15.12 12.13
N THR A 132 -2.84 16.13 11.43
CA THR A 132 -1.65 16.02 10.58
C THR A 132 -0.74 17.22 10.80
N LYS A 133 0.51 17.10 10.35
CA LYS A 133 1.46 18.21 10.24
C LYS A 133 2.29 18.03 8.99
N CYS A 134 2.99 19.09 8.60
CA CYS A 134 3.97 19.00 7.53
C CYS A 134 5.01 17.91 7.83
N TYR A 135 5.29 17.11 6.81
CA TYR A 135 6.30 16.06 6.85
C TYR A 135 7.70 16.63 7.04
N GLU A 136 8.00 17.78 6.42
CA GLU A 136 9.19 18.58 6.68
C GLU A 136 8.83 19.82 7.51
N PRO A 137 9.67 20.22 8.50
CA PRO A 137 9.44 21.40 9.33
C PRO A 137 9.17 22.70 8.58
N THR A 138 9.85 22.92 7.45
CA THR A 138 9.66 24.12 6.61
C THR A 138 8.43 24.06 5.70
N CYS A 139 7.71 22.94 5.65
CA CYS A 139 6.55 22.72 4.79
C CYS A 139 6.81 23.06 3.30
N PRO A 140 7.89 22.56 2.67
CA PRO A 140 8.14 22.82 1.26
C PRO A 140 7.01 22.24 0.42
N LYS A 141 6.81 22.79 -0.77
CA LYS A 141 5.85 22.23 -1.72
C LYS A 141 6.29 20.84 -2.09
N ALA A 142 5.35 19.91 -2.24
CA ALA A 142 5.74 18.53 -2.58
C ALA A 142 6.45 18.41 -3.94
N SER A 143 6.25 19.37 -4.85
CA SER A 143 7.01 19.49 -6.10
C SER A 143 8.51 19.77 -5.94
N GLU A 144 8.93 20.26 -4.78
CA GLU A 144 10.33 20.58 -4.48
C GLU A 144 11.12 19.36 -3.98
N GLU A 145 10.43 18.32 -3.51
CA GLU A 145 11.07 17.14 -2.95
C GLU A 145 11.61 16.17 -4.02
N PHE A 146 11.02 16.21 -5.23
CA PHE A 146 11.40 15.31 -6.31
C PHE A 146 12.31 16.01 -7.32
N PRO A 147 13.56 15.53 -7.52
CA PRO A 147 14.40 16.08 -8.57
C PRO A 147 13.77 15.89 -9.94
N LYS A 148 13.94 16.90 -10.81
CA LYS A 148 13.59 16.78 -12.22
C LYS A 148 14.32 15.57 -12.84
N PRO A 149 13.67 14.77 -13.70
CA PRO A 149 12.40 15.05 -14.40
C PRO A 149 11.16 14.41 -13.76
N PHE A 150 11.24 13.87 -12.54
CA PHE A 150 10.05 13.32 -11.88
C PHE A 150 9.06 14.45 -11.63
N MET A 151 7.87 14.36 -12.23
CA MET A 151 6.84 15.38 -12.08
C MET A 151 5.91 14.98 -10.95
N PHE A 152 6.03 15.68 -9.83
CA PHE A 152 5.04 15.64 -8.77
C PHE A 152 3.97 16.69 -9.08
N ASN A 153 2.75 16.26 -9.43
CA ASN A 153 1.66 17.17 -9.78
C ASN A 153 0.92 17.75 -8.57
N TYR A 154 1.37 17.41 -7.36
CA TYR A 154 0.80 17.88 -6.11
C TYR A 154 1.62 19.08 -5.64
N THR A 155 0.91 20.11 -5.20
CA THR A 155 1.47 21.41 -4.83
C THR A 155 1.42 21.66 -3.34
N ALA A 156 0.48 21.02 -2.64
CA ALA A 156 0.40 21.09 -1.20
C ALA A 156 1.62 20.41 -0.56
N PRO A 157 2.17 20.96 0.55
CA PRO A 157 3.22 20.30 1.30
C PRO A 157 2.82 18.87 1.68
N LEU A 158 3.80 17.96 1.68
CA LEU A 158 3.53 16.62 2.19
C LEU A 158 3.26 16.67 3.70
N GLU A 159 2.38 15.79 4.14
CA GLU A 159 1.95 15.69 5.53
C GLU A 159 2.11 14.26 6.06
N VAL A 160 2.29 14.20 7.38
CA VAL A 160 2.26 12.96 8.18
C VAL A 160 1.15 13.03 9.21
N ILE A 161 0.61 11.87 9.56
CA ILE A 161 -0.38 11.74 10.62
C ILE A 161 0.31 11.80 11.98
N ILE A 162 -0.23 12.57 12.91
CA ILE A 162 0.36 12.79 14.23
C ILE A 162 -0.61 12.52 15.38
N ASP A 163 -0.03 12.36 16.55
CA ASP A 163 -0.72 12.44 17.82
C ASP A 163 -0.93 13.92 18.15
N PRO A 164 -2.16 14.39 18.40
CA PRO A 164 -2.39 15.80 18.68
C PRO A 164 -1.75 16.26 20.00
N ASP A 165 -1.57 15.36 20.98
CA ASP A 165 -1.03 15.73 22.29
C ASP A 165 0.49 15.74 22.28
N THR A 166 1.11 14.71 21.70
CA THR A 166 2.58 14.58 21.68
C THR A 166 3.24 15.17 20.44
N GLN A 167 2.47 15.44 19.37
CA GLN A 167 2.96 15.86 18.05
C GLN A 167 3.90 14.85 17.36
N ILE A 168 4.02 13.63 17.90
CA ILE A 168 4.83 12.54 17.35
C ILE A 168 4.06 11.84 16.21
N PRO A 169 4.74 11.39 15.12
CA PRO A 169 4.10 10.60 14.08
C PRO A 169 3.36 9.37 14.63
N ARG A 170 2.13 9.16 14.15
CA ARG A 170 1.27 8.03 14.57
C ARG A 170 1.17 6.92 13.53
N GLY A 171 2.01 6.99 12.51
CA GLY A 171 2.01 6.03 11.42
C GLY A 171 0.86 6.25 10.45
N TYR A 172 1.16 6.16 9.16
CA TYR A 172 0.19 6.34 8.08
C TYR A 172 -0.95 5.30 8.10
N GLY A 173 -0.68 4.11 8.65
CA GLY A 173 -1.68 3.05 8.89
C GLY A 173 -2.78 3.44 9.88
N SER A 174 -2.62 4.51 10.66
CA SER A 174 -3.68 5.02 11.55
C SER A 174 -4.94 5.41 10.77
N ALA A 175 -4.81 5.97 9.58
CA ALA A 175 -5.96 6.31 8.74
C ALA A 175 -6.75 5.07 8.30
N LEU A 176 -6.05 3.98 7.97
CA LEU A 176 -6.68 2.72 7.59
C LEU A 176 -7.45 2.08 8.74
N ASN A 177 -6.85 2.04 9.93
CA ASN A 177 -7.53 1.48 11.10
C ASN A 177 -8.74 2.32 11.48
N LYS A 178 -8.63 3.66 11.44
CA LYS A 178 -9.78 4.53 11.71
C LYS A 178 -10.89 4.32 10.67
N LEU A 179 -10.57 4.25 9.38
CA LEU A 179 -11.56 3.98 8.33
C LEU A 179 -12.22 2.60 8.49
N ALA A 180 -11.46 1.59 8.90
CA ALA A 180 -11.98 0.26 9.19
C ALA A 180 -12.94 0.28 10.39
N MET A 181 -12.63 1.06 11.44
CA MET A 181 -13.53 1.27 12.57
C MET A 181 -14.82 1.98 12.16
N GLU A 182 -14.75 3.01 11.30
CA GLU A 182 -15.95 3.64 10.73
C GLU A 182 -16.79 2.63 9.94
N ALA A 183 -16.15 1.79 9.12
CA ALA A 183 -16.83 0.72 8.38
C ALA A 183 -17.51 -0.30 9.31
N GLN A 184 -16.82 -0.75 10.37
CA GLN A 184 -17.41 -1.62 11.38
C GLN A 184 -18.56 -0.94 12.13
N GLY A 185 -18.45 0.36 12.42
CA GLY A 185 -19.51 1.17 13.01
C GLY A 185 -20.79 1.19 12.17
N LEU A 186 -20.66 1.11 10.84
CA LEU A 186 -21.78 0.94 9.91
C LEU A 186 -22.32 -0.50 9.86
N GLY A 187 -21.59 -1.48 10.40
CA GLY A 187 -21.98 -2.89 10.42
C GLY A 187 -21.12 -3.83 9.56
N VAL A 188 -20.08 -3.32 8.90
CA VAL A 188 -19.17 -4.17 8.10
C VAL A 188 -18.54 -5.24 8.99
N LYS A 189 -18.55 -6.50 8.51
CA LYS A 189 -17.87 -7.61 9.17
C LYS A 189 -16.43 -7.71 8.66
N ILE A 190 -15.45 -7.65 9.56
CA ILE A 190 -14.03 -7.77 9.22
C ILE A 190 -13.52 -9.15 9.68
N TYR A 191 -13.10 -9.96 8.73
CA TYR A 191 -12.51 -11.28 8.92
C TYR A 191 -11.00 -11.20 8.66
N SER A 192 -10.22 -10.90 9.70
CA SER A 192 -8.76 -11.02 9.61
C SER A 192 -8.34 -12.50 9.51
N GLN A 193 -7.08 -12.76 9.15
CA GLN A 193 -6.53 -14.11 9.05
C GLN A 193 -7.39 -15.07 8.22
N THR A 194 -8.06 -14.53 7.18
CA THR A 194 -8.97 -15.25 6.30
C THR A 194 -8.56 -15.02 4.86
N ARG A 195 -7.94 -16.05 4.27
CA ARG A 195 -7.30 -15.97 2.95
C ARG A 195 -8.27 -16.37 1.84
N LEU A 196 -8.30 -15.61 0.74
CA LEU A 196 -8.87 -16.10 -0.52
C LEU A 196 -7.93 -17.14 -1.13
N VAL A 197 -8.45 -18.34 -1.34
CA VAL A 197 -7.71 -19.46 -1.93
C VAL A 197 -8.08 -19.67 -3.39
N ASP A 198 -9.33 -19.45 -3.75
CA ASP A 198 -9.77 -19.55 -5.14
C ASP A 198 -10.96 -18.64 -5.44
N LEU A 199 -11.09 -18.28 -6.71
CA LEU A 199 -12.20 -17.50 -7.25
C LEU A 199 -12.66 -18.16 -8.55
N VAL A 200 -13.93 -18.59 -8.56
CA VAL A 200 -14.56 -19.17 -9.74
C VAL A 200 -15.65 -18.19 -10.21
N PRO A 201 -15.45 -17.48 -11.34
CA PRO A 201 -16.49 -16.65 -11.90
C PRO A 201 -17.67 -17.52 -12.35
N SER A 202 -18.87 -16.96 -12.39
CA SER A 202 -20.00 -17.68 -12.96
C SER A 202 -20.04 -17.56 -14.48
N THR A 203 -20.50 -18.59 -15.17
CA THR A 203 -20.80 -18.57 -16.61
C THR A 203 -22.18 -18.00 -16.93
N SER A 204 -22.92 -17.53 -15.92
CA SER A 204 -24.32 -17.09 -16.01
C SER A 204 -24.56 -15.84 -15.14
N LYS A 205 -25.81 -15.36 -15.04
CA LYS A 205 -26.22 -14.29 -14.09
C LYS A 205 -26.02 -14.65 -12.61
N ASN A 206 -25.50 -15.85 -12.30
CA ASN A 206 -25.24 -16.25 -10.93
C ASN A 206 -23.99 -15.52 -10.38
N PRO A 207 -23.90 -15.33 -9.06
CA PRO A 207 -22.74 -14.71 -8.44
C PRO A 207 -21.49 -15.59 -8.56
N ALA A 208 -20.31 -14.96 -8.49
CA ALA A 208 -19.05 -15.68 -8.41
C ALA A 208 -18.93 -16.48 -7.11
N SER A 209 -18.22 -17.59 -7.14
CA SER A 209 -17.92 -18.40 -5.96
C SER A 209 -16.52 -18.08 -5.46
N LEU A 210 -16.39 -17.77 -4.16
CA LEU A 210 -15.12 -17.52 -3.50
C LEU A 210 -14.86 -18.63 -2.48
N THR A 211 -13.65 -19.21 -2.52
CA THR A 211 -13.19 -20.15 -1.50
C THR A 211 -12.24 -19.44 -0.57
N LEU A 212 -12.62 -19.38 0.71
CA LEU A 212 -11.91 -18.69 1.78
C LEU A 212 -11.40 -19.70 2.80
N THR A 213 -10.19 -19.50 3.34
CA THR A 213 -9.63 -20.31 4.41
C THR A 213 -9.27 -19.41 5.59
N PRO A 214 -10.11 -19.38 6.65
CA PRO A 214 -9.75 -18.79 7.92
C PRO A 214 -8.65 -19.61 8.62
N VAL A 215 -7.75 -18.93 9.35
CA VAL A 215 -6.74 -19.60 10.17
C VAL A 215 -7.42 -20.56 11.16
N ALA A 216 -6.86 -21.77 11.25
CA ALA A 216 -7.35 -22.85 12.13
C ALA A 216 -8.81 -23.27 11.90
N SER A 217 -9.38 -23.00 10.71
CA SER A 217 -10.73 -23.42 10.32
C SER A 217 -10.71 -24.21 9.01
N THR A 218 -11.80 -24.91 8.72
CA THR A 218 -12.03 -25.50 7.41
C THR A 218 -12.30 -24.41 6.36
N PRO A 219 -11.92 -24.62 5.09
CA PRO A 219 -12.30 -23.73 4.00
C PRO A 219 -13.82 -23.57 3.93
N ALA A 220 -14.26 -22.36 3.62
CA ALA A 220 -15.66 -21.99 3.41
C ALA A 220 -15.84 -21.43 2.00
N THR A 221 -16.99 -21.70 1.40
CA THR A 221 -17.35 -21.16 0.09
C THR A 221 -18.51 -20.18 0.23
N ILE A 222 -18.37 -18.99 -0.36
CA ILE A 222 -19.41 -17.97 -0.39
C ILE A 222 -19.70 -17.52 -1.83
N THR A 223 -20.90 -16.99 -2.06
CA THR A 223 -21.36 -16.54 -3.39
C THR A 223 -21.84 -15.09 -3.38
N PRO A 224 -20.92 -14.12 -3.15
CA PRO A 224 -21.28 -12.71 -3.02
C PRO A 224 -21.75 -12.15 -4.37
N ARG A 225 -22.75 -11.25 -4.31
CA ARG A 225 -23.28 -10.53 -5.47
C ARG A 225 -22.30 -9.50 -6.03
N VAL A 226 -21.38 -9.00 -5.20
CA VAL A 226 -20.33 -8.07 -5.60
C VAL A 226 -19.03 -8.51 -4.95
N THR A 227 -17.97 -8.57 -5.73
CA THR A 227 -16.63 -8.88 -5.23
C THR A 227 -15.68 -7.74 -5.59
N VAL A 228 -14.99 -7.18 -4.60
CA VAL A 228 -13.89 -6.23 -4.80
C VAL A 228 -12.59 -6.89 -4.36
N LEU A 229 -11.66 -7.06 -5.30
CA LEU A 229 -10.37 -7.68 -5.10
C LEU A 229 -9.30 -6.59 -4.94
N ASN A 230 -8.84 -6.39 -3.72
CA ASN A 230 -7.63 -5.63 -3.41
C ASN A 230 -6.45 -6.60 -3.25
N LEU A 231 -6.12 -7.30 -4.33
CA LEU A 231 -5.04 -8.29 -4.36
C LEU A 231 -3.88 -7.77 -5.20
N PRO A 232 -2.61 -7.88 -4.73
CA PRO A 232 -1.47 -7.68 -5.60
C PRO A 232 -1.48 -8.73 -6.72
N ARG A 233 -0.79 -8.45 -7.82
CA ARG A 233 -0.70 -9.31 -9.00
C ARG A 233 -0.18 -10.69 -8.68
N GLN A 234 0.73 -10.78 -7.71
CA GLN A 234 1.27 -12.01 -7.18
C GLN A 234 0.17 -12.97 -6.70
N HIS A 235 -0.76 -12.49 -5.86
CA HIS A 235 -1.84 -13.31 -5.31
C HIS A 235 -2.99 -13.53 -6.28
N MET A 236 -3.31 -12.53 -7.11
CA MET A 236 -4.35 -12.69 -8.12
C MET A 236 -3.99 -13.82 -9.09
N LEU A 237 -2.75 -13.84 -9.58
CA LEU A 237 -2.30 -14.84 -10.55
C LEU A 237 -2.03 -16.22 -9.94
N SER A 238 -1.97 -16.35 -8.62
CA SER A 238 -1.86 -17.64 -7.94
C SER A 238 -3.20 -18.34 -7.73
N LEU A 239 -4.33 -17.66 -7.98
CA LEU A 239 -5.66 -18.26 -7.83
C LEU A 239 -5.85 -19.41 -8.85
N PRO A 240 -6.09 -20.65 -8.41
CA PRO A 240 -6.11 -21.83 -9.28
C PRO A 240 -7.05 -21.71 -10.47
N SER A 241 -8.26 -21.19 -10.26
CA SER A 241 -9.28 -21.11 -11.31
C SER A 241 -9.10 -19.94 -12.28
N LEU A 242 -8.18 -19.00 -12.01
CA LEU A 242 -7.95 -17.85 -12.90
C LEU A 242 -7.54 -18.30 -14.30
N ALA A 243 -6.60 -19.24 -14.39
CA ALA A 243 -6.01 -19.68 -15.65
C ALA A 243 -7.02 -20.33 -16.61
N SER A 244 -8.03 -21.01 -16.07
CA SER A 244 -9.05 -21.72 -16.85
C SER A 244 -10.31 -20.90 -17.13
N THR A 245 -10.59 -19.89 -16.30
CA THR A 245 -11.88 -19.17 -16.35
C THR A 245 -11.80 -17.77 -16.96
N MET A 246 -10.62 -17.16 -16.97
CA MET A 246 -10.44 -15.81 -17.51
C MET A 246 -10.08 -15.83 -19.01
N PRO A 247 -10.60 -14.91 -19.83
CA PRO A 247 -10.18 -14.79 -21.22
C PRO A 247 -8.66 -14.64 -21.36
N THR A 248 -8.04 -15.33 -22.32
CA THR A 248 -6.58 -15.36 -22.50
C THR A 248 -5.97 -13.95 -22.64
N ARG A 249 -6.66 -13.04 -23.35
CA ARG A 249 -6.20 -11.65 -23.50
C ARG A 249 -6.19 -10.91 -22.15
N ASN A 250 -7.22 -11.09 -21.33
CA ASN A 250 -7.32 -10.46 -20.01
C ASN A 250 -6.26 -11.01 -19.05
N GLN A 251 -5.97 -12.31 -19.11
CA GLN A 251 -4.86 -12.91 -18.37
C GLN A 251 -3.51 -12.31 -18.77
N ALA A 252 -3.30 -12.08 -20.07
CA ALA A 252 -2.07 -11.49 -20.57
C ALA A 252 -1.93 -10.03 -20.12
N ILE A 253 -3.02 -9.26 -20.14
CA ILE A 253 -3.08 -7.89 -19.60
C ILE A 253 -2.75 -7.88 -18.10
N LEU A 254 -3.35 -8.78 -17.31
CA LEU A 254 -3.04 -8.91 -15.88
C LEU A 254 -1.57 -9.27 -15.62
N LYS A 255 -0.96 -10.09 -16.47
CA LYS A 255 0.46 -10.47 -16.35
C LYS A 255 1.42 -9.37 -16.79
N CYS A 256 0.94 -8.33 -17.48
CA CYS A 256 1.81 -7.23 -17.88
C CYS A 256 2.34 -6.47 -16.66
N VAL A 257 3.67 -6.41 -16.60
CA VAL A 257 4.48 -5.57 -15.72
C VAL A 257 5.52 -4.91 -16.61
N ALA A 258 5.64 -3.59 -16.53
CA ALA A 258 6.65 -2.83 -17.28
C ALA A 258 7.22 -1.74 -16.38
N PHE A 259 8.52 -1.52 -16.48
CA PHE A 259 9.22 -0.45 -15.76
C PHE A 259 10.21 0.21 -16.72
N GLU A 260 9.68 0.93 -17.70
CA GLU A 260 10.48 1.62 -18.70
C GLU A 260 10.91 2.98 -18.18
N VAL A 261 12.22 3.12 -17.93
CA VAL A 261 12.83 4.38 -17.53
C VAL A 261 13.65 4.91 -18.71
N PRO A 262 13.37 6.12 -19.24
CA PRO A 262 14.16 6.72 -20.31
C PRO A 262 15.66 6.71 -19.97
N LYS A 263 16.51 6.35 -20.95
CA LYS A 263 17.98 6.19 -20.80
C LYS A 263 18.69 7.36 -20.10
N ARG A 264 18.08 8.55 -20.14
CA ARG A 264 18.53 9.72 -19.40
C ARG A 264 17.38 10.33 -18.64
N LEU A 265 17.54 10.44 -17.33
CA LEU A 265 16.69 11.26 -16.46
C LEU A 265 17.47 12.50 -16.05
N GLY A 266 17.43 13.54 -16.89
CA GLY A 266 18.25 14.74 -16.70
C GLY A 266 19.75 14.40 -16.82
N PRO A 267 20.60 14.72 -15.82
CA PRO A 267 22.03 14.41 -15.85
C PRO A 267 22.35 12.92 -15.58
N ILE A 268 21.33 12.10 -15.29
CA ILE A 268 21.50 10.73 -14.79
C ILE A 268 21.45 9.72 -15.94
N ASP A 269 22.44 8.82 -15.97
CA ASP A 269 22.47 7.64 -16.83
C ASP A 269 21.72 6.47 -16.16
N THR A 270 20.55 6.13 -16.69
CA THR A 270 19.70 5.08 -16.15
C THR A 270 20.03 3.70 -16.68
N ASP A 271 20.96 3.55 -17.64
CA ASP A 271 21.39 2.23 -18.12
C ASP A 271 22.07 1.42 -16.99
N SER A 272 22.48 2.09 -15.90
CA SER A 272 23.00 1.48 -14.68
C SER A 272 21.93 0.90 -13.73
N LEU A 273 20.65 1.21 -13.95
CA LEU A 273 19.54 0.69 -13.15
C LEU A 273 19.27 -0.77 -13.49
N LYS A 274 19.88 -1.68 -12.72
CA LYS A 274 19.57 -3.11 -12.79
C LYS A 274 18.13 -3.35 -12.31
N PRO A 275 17.46 -4.40 -12.81
CA PRO A 275 16.23 -4.90 -12.21
C PRO A 275 16.43 -5.07 -10.71
N THR A 276 15.51 -4.52 -9.94
CA THR A 276 15.57 -4.51 -8.48
C THR A 276 14.67 -5.59 -7.91
N SER A 277 15.14 -6.27 -6.87
CA SER A 277 14.45 -7.38 -6.21
C SER A 277 13.63 -6.93 -5.01
N ALA A 278 13.83 -5.70 -4.51
CA ALA A 278 13.06 -5.17 -3.40
C ALA A 278 12.99 -3.63 -3.38
N LEU A 279 11.99 -3.14 -2.65
CA LEU A 279 11.96 -1.80 -2.07
C LEU A 279 12.18 -1.96 -0.56
N SER A 280 13.22 -1.34 -0.02
CA SER A 280 13.54 -1.45 1.41
C SER A 280 13.60 -0.08 2.07
N LYS A 281 13.16 -0.04 3.33
CA LYS A 281 13.22 1.13 4.21
C LYS A 281 13.85 0.72 5.53
N ALA A 282 14.82 1.48 6.03
CA ALA A 282 15.53 1.15 7.26
C ALA A 282 15.72 2.36 8.17
N TYR A 283 15.48 2.12 9.46
CA TYR A 283 15.53 3.11 10.53
C TYR A 283 16.44 2.62 11.64
N VAL A 284 17.25 3.53 12.18
CA VAL A 284 18.18 3.23 13.27
C VAL A 284 17.84 4.08 14.48
N TYR A 285 17.68 3.44 15.63
CA TYR A 285 17.37 4.12 16.88
C TYR A 285 18.63 4.57 17.62
N TYR A 286 18.60 5.78 18.13
CA TYR A 286 19.61 6.34 19.02
C TYR A 286 18.95 6.93 20.27
N THR A 287 19.59 6.73 21.41
CA THR A 287 19.21 7.31 22.71
C THR A 287 19.55 8.79 22.82
N ASP A 288 20.49 9.28 22.00
CA ASP A 288 20.69 10.68 21.67
C ASP A 288 20.51 10.82 20.16
N ALA A 289 19.47 11.54 19.74
CA ALA A 289 19.22 11.89 18.35
C ALA A 289 20.23 12.95 17.89
N TRP A 290 21.50 12.55 17.79
CA TRP A 290 22.66 13.41 17.59
C TRP A 290 22.60 14.27 16.33
N TRP A 291 21.85 13.87 15.30
CA TRP A 291 21.62 14.71 14.13
C TRP A 291 20.86 15.99 14.49
N ARG A 292 19.96 15.93 15.47
CA ARG A 292 19.29 17.09 16.05
C ARG A 292 20.19 17.82 17.04
N THR A 293 20.71 17.13 18.05
CA THR A 293 21.37 17.76 19.21
C THR A 293 22.78 18.26 18.91
N LYS A 294 23.51 17.62 17.99
CA LYS A 294 24.90 17.98 17.64
C LYS A 294 25.04 18.61 16.26
N LEU A 295 24.19 18.24 15.30
CA LEU A 295 24.27 18.77 13.92
C LEU A 295 23.19 19.79 13.58
N SER A 296 22.15 19.94 14.40
CA SER A 296 21.00 20.80 14.11
C SER A 296 20.31 20.49 12.78
N LEU A 297 20.34 19.22 12.34
CA LEU A 297 19.70 18.74 11.12
C LEU A 297 18.32 18.16 11.46
N ILE A 298 17.27 18.71 10.85
CA ILE A 298 15.88 18.29 11.07
C ILE A 298 15.06 18.15 9.80
N GLU A 299 15.66 18.37 8.64
CA GLU A 299 15.00 18.30 7.34
C GLU A 299 16.01 18.03 6.24
N GLY A 300 15.53 17.49 5.12
CA GLY A 300 16.35 17.12 3.98
C GLY A 300 16.99 15.75 4.10
N GLN A 301 17.97 15.51 3.24
CA GLN A 301 18.54 14.19 3.01
C GLN A 301 20.05 14.25 2.78
N PHE A 302 20.71 13.09 2.92
CA PHE A 302 22.13 12.95 2.60
C PHE A 302 22.41 11.58 1.96
N PRO A 303 23.05 11.53 0.78
CA PRO A 303 23.48 12.68 -0.03
C PRO A 303 22.27 13.45 -0.59
N ASP A 304 22.50 14.70 -1.01
CA ASP A 304 21.46 15.55 -1.62
C ASP A 304 21.15 15.13 -3.07
N ASN A 305 20.66 13.90 -3.23
CA ASN A 305 20.27 13.36 -4.53
C ASN A 305 19.10 12.36 -4.46
N GLY A 306 18.46 12.21 -3.30
CA GLY A 306 17.14 11.60 -2.98
C GLY A 306 16.80 10.19 -3.44
N PHE A 307 17.60 9.61 -4.32
CA PHE A 307 17.35 8.30 -4.91
C PHE A 307 18.59 7.43 -4.96
N TRP A 308 19.77 8.01 -4.71
CA TRP A 308 21.03 7.33 -4.97
C TRP A 308 21.77 7.11 -3.66
N PRO A 309 21.60 5.94 -3.04
CA PRO A 309 22.34 5.65 -1.85
C PRO A 309 23.83 5.58 -2.15
N MET A 310 24.65 6.10 -1.24
CA MET A 310 26.10 6.02 -1.31
C MET A 310 26.57 4.62 -0.90
N ASN A 311 27.60 4.11 -1.56
CA ASN A 311 28.28 2.90 -1.12
C ASN A 311 29.33 3.24 -0.06
N THR A 312 29.46 2.41 0.96
CA THR A 312 30.51 2.50 1.98
C THR A 312 31.52 1.37 1.83
N THR A 313 32.68 1.52 2.45
CA THR A 313 33.70 0.44 2.52
C THR A 313 33.21 -0.79 3.29
N GLN A 314 32.20 -0.62 4.14
CA GLN A 314 31.50 -1.72 4.81
C GLN A 314 30.60 -2.54 3.87
N GLY A 315 30.47 -2.13 2.60
CA GLY A 315 29.56 -2.76 1.64
C GLY A 315 28.08 -2.44 1.92
N ILE A 316 27.80 -1.46 2.80
CA ILE A 316 26.45 -1.02 3.13
C ILE A 316 26.13 0.23 2.32
N ARG A 317 24.91 0.26 1.77
CA ARG A 317 24.36 1.43 1.08
C ARG A 317 23.58 2.32 2.02
N LEU A 318 23.75 3.64 1.91
CA LEU A 318 23.13 4.63 2.79
C LEU A 318 22.47 5.77 2.02
N LEU A 319 21.24 6.09 2.40
CA LEU A 319 20.50 7.29 2.01
C LEU A 319 19.74 7.76 3.25
N MET A 320 20.23 8.82 3.87
CA MET A 320 19.70 9.33 5.13
C MET A 320 18.68 10.43 4.89
N HIS A 321 17.59 10.40 5.66
CA HIS A 321 16.60 11.47 5.70
C HIS A 321 16.45 11.93 7.14
N TRP A 322 16.66 13.22 7.39
CA TRP A 322 16.80 13.77 8.74
C TRP A 322 15.48 13.85 9.51
N ASN A 323 14.35 13.87 8.78
CA ASN A 323 12.99 14.03 9.31
C ASN A 323 12.08 12.80 9.16
N ASP A 324 12.52 11.74 8.46
CA ASP A 324 11.66 10.57 8.20
C ASP A 324 11.36 9.74 9.43
N GLY A 325 12.33 9.63 10.34
CA GLY A 325 12.18 8.82 11.53
C GLY A 325 11.52 9.63 12.65
N ALA A 326 10.72 8.94 13.46
CA ALA A 326 10.07 9.58 14.61
C ALA A 326 11.12 9.95 15.67
N MET A 327 11.00 11.15 16.22
CA MET A 327 11.88 11.69 17.26
C MET A 327 11.03 12.42 18.30
N ALA A 328 11.45 12.34 19.56
CA ALA A 328 10.92 13.12 20.66
C ALA A 328 12.06 13.92 21.28
N CYS A 329 11.75 15.14 21.74
CA CYS A 329 12.69 16.00 22.43
C CYS A 329 12.04 16.51 23.72
N SER A 330 12.84 16.64 24.76
CA SER A 330 12.48 17.30 26.01
C SER A 330 13.54 18.34 26.33
N THR A 331 13.14 19.43 26.95
CA THR A 331 14.07 20.45 27.43
C THR A 331 14.09 20.35 28.95
N ASP A 332 15.28 20.18 29.53
CA ASP A 332 15.43 20.18 30.97
C ASP A 332 15.32 21.60 31.58
N SER A 333 15.43 21.71 32.90
CA SER A 333 15.36 22.99 33.60
C SER A 333 16.47 23.97 33.23
N ASP A 334 17.59 23.47 32.69
CA ASP A 334 18.75 24.26 32.30
C ASP A 334 18.69 24.66 30.82
N GLY A 335 17.61 24.32 30.12
CA GLY A 335 17.41 24.64 28.71
C GLY A 335 18.12 23.68 27.75
N VAL A 336 18.68 22.57 28.25
CA VAL A 336 19.36 21.57 27.43
C VAL A 336 18.32 20.67 26.78
N GLU A 337 18.36 20.60 25.44
CA GLU A 337 17.49 19.72 24.66
C GLU A 337 18.05 18.30 24.66
N ALA A 338 17.30 17.36 25.22
CA ALA A 338 17.54 15.92 25.13
C ALA A 338 16.56 15.32 24.14
N CYS A 339 17.07 14.75 23.05
CA CYS A 339 16.27 14.12 22.02
C CYS A 339 16.67 12.65 21.84
N HIS A 340 15.71 11.80 21.52
CA HIS A 340 15.93 10.40 21.13
C HIS A 340 14.96 10.04 20.01
N GLY A 341 15.32 9.05 19.21
CA GLY A 341 14.49 8.70 18.06
C GLY A 341 15.17 7.87 17.01
N PHE A 342 14.49 7.81 15.87
CA PHE A 342 14.90 7.06 14.71
C PHE A 342 15.45 7.98 13.63
N LEU A 343 16.57 7.58 13.04
CA LEU A 343 17.09 8.14 11.80
C LEU A 343 16.78 7.17 10.67
N GLN A 344 16.14 7.63 9.59
CA GLN A 344 16.11 6.82 8.37
C GLN A 344 17.52 6.81 7.78
N VAL A 345 18.07 5.61 7.57
CA VAL A 345 19.41 5.43 6.98
C VAL A 345 19.36 4.80 5.59
N TYR A 346 18.19 4.33 5.18
CA TYR A 346 17.98 3.75 3.87
C TYR A 346 16.53 3.85 3.42
N TYR A 347 16.31 4.31 2.19
CA TYR A 347 15.06 4.12 1.48
C TYR A 347 15.31 4.05 -0.02
N SER A 348 15.29 2.84 -0.59
CA SER A 348 15.59 2.69 -2.01
C SER A 348 15.03 1.40 -2.58
N VAL A 349 14.78 1.45 -3.88
CA VAL A 349 14.57 0.28 -4.73
C VAL A 349 15.95 -0.26 -5.10
N SER A 350 16.31 -1.47 -4.69
CA SER A 350 17.65 -2.01 -4.95
C SER A 350 17.75 -3.53 -4.75
N ASN A 351 18.94 -4.09 -5.05
CA ASN A 351 19.33 -5.46 -4.71
C ASN A 351 20.24 -5.49 -3.46
N GLU A 352 20.13 -4.48 -2.58
CA GLU A 352 20.96 -4.39 -1.37
C GLU A 352 20.66 -5.55 -0.42
N THR A 353 21.71 -6.32 -0.09
CA THR A 353 21.58 -7.54 0.69
C THR A 353 21.52 -7.28 2.18
N PHE A 354 22.21 -6.26 2.69
CA PHE A 354 22.33 -5.98 4.13
C PHE A 354 20.96 -5.85 4.80
N TYR A 355 20.11 -4.95 4.32
CA TYR A 355 18.77 -4.74 4.86
C TYR A 355 17.81 -5.88 4.51
N SER A 356 17.94 -6.46 3.31
CA SER A 356 17.03 -7.52 2.83
C SER A 356 17.08 -8.81 3.68
N GLY A 357 18.19 -9.02 4.39
CA GLY A 357 18.42 -10.15 5.28
C GLY A 357 17.93 -9.94 6.73
N VAL A 358 17.41 -8.75 7.06
CA VAL A 358 16.93 -8.46 8.42
C VAL A 358 15.59 -9.13 8.72
N PRO A 359 14.55 -9.05 7.88
CA PRO A 359 13.33 -9.83 8.06
C PRO A 359 13.62 -11.34 7.95
N LYS A 360 13.29 -12.09 9.01
CA LYS A 360 13.54 -13.55 9.08
C LYS A 360 12.50 -14.37 8.31
N ASP A 361 11.25 -13.91 8.29
CA ASP A 361 10.18 -14.50 7.50
C ASP A 361 10.01 -13.70 6.21
N LEU A 362 10.07 -14.40 5.07
CA LEU A 362 9.90 -13.77 3.75
C LEU A 362 8.46 -13.33 3.49
N ASN A 363 7.51 -13.82 4.29
CA ASN A 363 6.10 -13.48 4.27
C ASN A 363 5.74 -12.35 5.24
N THR A 364 6.70 -11.82 5.99
CA THR A 364 6.52 -10.56 6.73
C THR A 364 7.55 -9.56 6.23
N PRO A 365 7.13 -8.35 5.81
CA PRO A 365 8.06 -7.38 5.26
C PRO A 365 8.97 -6.77 6.33
N ASP A 366 8.60 -6.81 7.61
CA ASP A 366 9.33 -6.16 8.69
C ASP A 366 10.33 -7.07 9.41
N GLY A 367 11.37 -6.44 9.96
CA GLY A 367 12.34 -7.08 10.84
C GLY A 367 12.98 -6.06 11.78
N VAL A 368 13.29 -6.49 12.99
CA VAL A 368 13.91 -5.67 14.04
C VAL A 368 15.11 -6.40 14.61
N ILE A 369 16.21 -5.66 14.79
CA ILE A 369 17.44 -6.13 15.45
C ILE A 369 17.72 -5.20 16.62
N ARG A 370 17.95 -5.76 17.81
CA ARG A 370 18.29 -4.98 18.99
C ARG A 370 19.69 -5.33 19.48
N ARG A 371 20.41 -4.32 19.95
CA ARG A 371 21.71 -4.52 20.61
C ARG A 371 21.59 -5.40 21.86
N SER A 372 20.47 -5.29 22.57
CA SER A 372 20.16 -6.07 23.77
C SER A 372 19.79 -7.53 23.49
N ASP A 373 19.61 -7.93 22.23
CA ASP A 373 19.34 -9.33 21.92
C ASP A 373 20.53 -10.18 22.37
N SER A 374 20.27 -11.36 22.95
CA SER A 374 21.31 -12.24 23.50
C SER A 374 22.32 -12.75 22.46
N ASP A 375 22.12 -12.43 21.19
CA ASP A 375 23.00 -12.80 20.09
C ASP A 375 24.05 -11.71 19.83
N SER A 376 25.31 -12.05 20.06
CA SER A 376 26.46 -11.21 19.71
C SER A 376 26.49 -10.78 18.22
N SER A 377 25.77 -11.48 17.33
CA SER A 377 25.64 -11.10 15.92
C SER A 377 24.84 -9.81 15.71
N SER A 378 23.80 -9.56 16.53
CA SER A 378 22.99 -8.35 16.47
C SER A 378 23.82 -7.10 16.78
N ALA A 379 24.58 -7.14 17.88
CA ALA A 379 25.47 -6.04 18.26
C ALA A 379 26.53 -5.77 17.17
N ARG A 380 27.16 -6.83 16.63
CA ARG A 380 28.13 -6.68 15.54
C ARG A 380 27.50 -6.06 14.28
N MET A 381 26.28 -6.46 13.91
CA MET A 381 25.60 -5.88 12.76
C MET A 381 25.33 -4.38 12.95
N LEU A 382 24.89 -3.98 14.15
CA LEU A 382 24.70 -2.57 14.50
C LEU A 382 26.01 -1.79 14.51
N ASP A 383 27.11 -2.40 14.97
CA ASP A 383 28.44 -1.78 14.96
C ASP A 383 28.94 -1.57 13.51
N THR A 384 28.76 -2.57 12.64
CA THR A 384 29.09 -2.44 11.21
C THR A 384 28.25 -1.36 10.53
N LEU A 385 26.94 -1.31 10.80
CA LEU A 385 26.07 -0.25 10.28
C LEU A 385 26.48 1.12 10.79
N HIS A 386 26.82 1.24 12.08
CA HIS A 386 27.28 2.50 12.66
C HIS A 386 28.58 2.97 12.01
N ALA A 387 29.55 2.07 11.80
CA ALA A 387 30.78 2.38 11.10
C ALA A 387 30.52 2.89 9.67
N ALA A 388 29.58 2.28 8.96
CA ALA A 388 29.15 2.74 7.63
C ALA A 388 28.52 4.14 7.67
N ILE A 389 27.67 4.42 8.67
CA ILE A 389 27.06 5.73 8.87
C ILE A 389 28.12 6.80 9.14
N LEU A 390 29.07 6.52 10.03
CA LEU A 390 30.17 7.44 10.35
C LEU A 390 31.08 7.70 9.15
N GLU A 391 31.37 6.67 8.35
CA GLU A 391 32.12 6.80 7.09
C GLU A 391 31.38 7.74 6.12
N ALA A 392 30.10 7.48 5.87
CA ALA A 392 29.30 8.28 4.95
C ALA A 392 29.18 9.73 5.41
N LEU A 393 29.00 9.96 6.72
CA LEU A 393 28.79 11.29 7.30
C LEU A 393 30.06 12.07 7.58
N GLN A 394 31.25 11.53 7.31
CA GLN A 394 32.51 12.23 7.58
C GLN A 394 32.51 13.70 7.10
N PRO A 395 32.03 14.05 5.87
CA PRO A 395 32.03 15.44 5.42
C PRO A 395 31.07 16.33 6.24
N VAL A 396 29.91 15.79 6.63
CA VAL A 396 28.91 16.50 7.44
C VAL A 396 29.43 16.76 8.85
N LEU A 397 30.03 15.74 9.48
CA LEU A 397 30.63 15.83 10.81
C LEU A 397 31.78 16.83 10.84
N GLN A 398 32.67 16.79 9.85
CA GLN A 398 33.78 17.75 9.72
C GLN A 398 33.26 19.19 9.57
N SER A 399 32.24 19.41 8.75
CA SER A 399 31.65 20.74 8.56
C SER A 399 30.99 21.29 9.84
N ALA A 400 30.46 20.41 10.69
CA ALA A 400 29.86 20.78 11.97
C ALA A 400 30.87 20.87 13.13
N GLY A 401 32.13 20.48 12.91
CA GLY A 401 33.13 20.40 13.98
C GLY A 401 32.83 19.32 15.02
N VAL A 402 32.06 18.30 14.67
CA VAL A 402 31.66 17.20 15.57
C VAL A 402 32.57 16.00 15.35
N SER A 403 33.13 15.47 16.43
CA SER A 403 33.94 14.27 16.36
C SER A 403 33.08 13.01 16.23
N ALA A 404 33.47 12.07 15.35
CA ALA A 404 32.76 10.80 15.19
C ALA A 404 32.72 9.98 16.49
N GLN A 405 33.71 10.12 17.37
CA GLN A 405 33.77 9.44 18.67
C GLN A 405 32.76 9.99 19.69
N GLU A 406 32.15 11.15 19.43
CA GLU A 406 31.12 11.72 20.30
C GLU A 406 29.71 11.19 19.99
N LEU A 407 29.55 10.46 18.89
CA LEU A 407 28.26 9.93 18.49
C LEU A 407 28.00 8.59 19.19
N PRO A 408 26.81 8.39 19.79
CA PRO A 408 26.47 7.13 20.43
C PRO A 408 26.34 6.01 19.40
N THR A 409 26.62 4.77 19.83
CA THR A 409 26.28 3.59 19.03
C THR A 409 24.76 3.41 18.97
N PRO A 410 24.22 2.87 17.86
CA PRO A 410 22.81 2.62 17.75
C PRO A 410 22.38 1.41 18.59
N GLU A 411 21.16 1.47 19.10
CA GLU A 411 20.57 0.44 19.96
C GLU A 411 19.64 -0.52 19.20
N LEU A 412 19.07 -0.07 18.08
CA LEU A 412 18.09 -0.82 17.32
C LEU A 412 18.14 -0.48 15.83
N LEU A 413 17.89 -1.48 14.99
CA LEU A 413 17.62 -1.34 13.56
C LEU A 413 16.24 -1.93 13.26
N ALA A 414 15.36 -1.16 12.62
CA ALA A 414 14.07 -1.60 12.11
C ALA A 414 14.07 -1.48 10.58
N VAL A 415 13.61 -2.53 9.89
CA VAL A 415 13.64 -2.61 8.42
C VAL A 415 12.31 -3.10 7.88
N GLY A 416 11.79 -2.45 6.86
CA GLY A 416 10.75 -2.97 5.97
C GLY A 416 11.32 -3.35 4.62
N VAL A 417 11.00 -4.55 4.11
CA VAL A 417 11.48 -5.10 2.84
C VAL A 417 10.29 -5.61 2.02
N TRP A 418 10.00 -4.93 0.92
CA TRP A 418 8.93 -5.25 -0.01
C TRP A 418 9.53 -5.88 -1.26
N ARG A 419 9.45 -7.21 -1.36
CA ARG A 419 10.14 -7.96 -2.41
C ARG A 419 9.38 -7.90 -3.73
N ARG A 420 10.08 -7.94 -4.84
CA ARG A 420 9.51 -8.08 -6.18
C ARG A 420 9.63 -9.54 -6.61
N PRO A 421 8.70 -10.05 -7.43
CA PRO A 421 8.90 -11.33 -8.08
C PRO A 421 10.22 -11.34 -8.87
N ASP A 422 10.95 -12.43 -8.78
CA ASP A 422 12.24 -12.63 -9.45
C ASP A 422 12.34 -14.05 -10.03
N GLU A 423 13.50 -14.41 -10.59
CA GLU A 423 13.71 -15.75 -11.17
C GLU A 423 13.57 -16.87 -10.12
N LYS A 424 13.88 -16.62 -8.85
CA LYS A 424 13.78 -17.60 -7.76
C LYS A 424 12.37 -17.70 -7.20
N HIS A 425 11.64 -16.59 -7.19
CA HIS A 425 10.28 -16.46 -6.68
C HIS A 425 9.43 -15.80 -7.76
N PRO A 426 9.09 -16.54 -8.83
CA PRO A 426 8.40 -15.98 -9.96
C PRO A 426 6.98 -15.56 -9.59
N LEU A 427 6.41 -14.74 -10.47
CA LEU A 427 5.04 -14.29 -10.37
C LEU A 427 4.08 -15.48 -10.16
N ALA A 428 3.11 -15.35 -9.27
CA ALA A 428 2.17 -16.40 -8.83
C ALA A 428 2.73 -17.52 -7.93
N GLN A 429 4.04 -17.58 -7.66
CA GLN A 429 4.65 -18.61 -6.80
C GLN A 429 5.48 -18.05 -5.62
N GLY A 430 5.75 -16.74 -5.60
CA GLY A 430 6.52 -16.04 -4.57
C GLY A 430 5.75 -15.41 -3.40
N TYR A 431 6.30 -14.29 -2.92
CA TYR A 431 6.06 -13.65 -1.62
C TYR A 431 4.63 -13.20 -1.32
N GLU A 432 4.26 -13.20 -0.03
CA GLU A 432 2.96 -12.67 0.40
C GLU A 432 2.85 -11.15 0.33
N TYR A 433 3.92 -10.43 0.66
CA TYR A 433 3.99 -8.99 0.54
C TYR A 433 4.99 -8.61 -0.54
N THR A 434 4.49 -7.90 -1.55
CA THR A 434 5.32 -7.44 -2.66
C THR A 434 5.40 -5.93 -2.71
N ALA A 435 6.51 -5.43 -3.26
CA ALA A 435 6.52 -4.07 -3.78
C ALA A 435 5.50 -3.93 -4.93
N PRO A 436 5.03 -2.71 -5.24
CA PRO A 436 4.19 -2.46 -6.40
C PRO A 436 4.79 -2.98 -7.71
N THR A 437 3.97 -3.66 -8.52
CA THR A 437 4.35 -4.20 -9.84
C THR A 437 3.62 -3.52 -11.00
N LYS A 438 3.65 -2.19 -11.04
CA LYS A 438 2.91 -1.38 -12.02
C LYS A 438 3.36 -1.55 -13.47
N VAL A 439 2.60 -0.92 -14.38
CA VAL A 439 2.98 -0.74 -15.78
C VAL A 439 3.37 0.73 -16.00
N TYR A 440 4.66 1.01 -15.85
CA TYR A 440 5.26 2.25 -16.31
C TYR A 440 5.89 2.01 -17.68
N TRP A 441 5.30 2.59 -18.72
CA TRP A 441 5.79 2.50 -20.09
C TRP A 441 6.27 3.88 -20.56
N SER A 442 7.05 3.95 -21.63
CA SER A 442 7.52 5.23 -22.17
C SER A 442 7.29 5.29 -23.67
N SER A 443 6.65 6.38 -24.13
CA SER A 443 6.56 6.66 -25.56
C SER A 443 7.92 6.78 -26.25
N ASP A 444 8.98 7.06 -25.50
CA ASP A 444 10.32 7.26 -26.03
C ASP A 444 11.13 5.95 -26.09
N ILE A 445 10.66 4.89 -25.42
CA ILE A 445 11.27 3.54 -25.41
C ILE A 445 10.44 2.58 -26.25
N SER A 446 9.28 2.17 -25.73
CA SER A 446 8.39 1.25 -26.44
C SER A 446 7.47 1.97 -27.42
N GLY A 447 7.17 3.25 -27.19
CA GLY A 447 6.22 4.00 -28.03
C GLY A 447 4.75 3.71 -27.72
N SER A 448 4.43 2.65 -26.98
CA SER A 448 3.03 2.29 -26.65
C SER A 448 2.94 1.22 -25.55
N PRO A 449 1.82 1.13 -24.83
CA PRO A 449 1.52 0.02 -23.92
C PRO A 449 1.60 -1.35 -24.61
N ALA A 450 1.16 -1.43 -25.87
CA ALA A 450 1.21 -2.66 -26.66
C ALA A 450 2.62 -3.23 -26.77
N LYS A 451 3.61 -2.39 -27.05
CA LYS A 451 5.00 -2.83 -27.13
C LYS A 451 5.59 -3.10 -25.75
N ALA A 452 5.33 -2.24 -24.76
CA ALA A 452 5.81 -2.44 -23.38
C ALA A 452 5.32 -3.77 -22.76
N CYS A 453 4.05 -4.11 -23.00
CA CYS A 453 3.44 -5.35 -22.52
C CYS A 453 3.62 -6.54 -23.47
N SER A 454 4.17 -6.35 -24.67
CA SER A 454 4.17 -7.36 -25.75
C SER A 454 2.76 -7.89 -26.08
N LEU A 455 1.77 -6.99 -26.16
CA LEU A 455 0.37 -7.28 -26.43
C LEU A 455 -0.16 -6.41 -27.57
N ASP A 456 -0.31 -7.01 -28.76
CA ASP A 456 -0.76 -6.30 -29.95
C ASP A 456 -2.07 -5.52 -29.72
N GLY A 457 -2.03 -4.25 -30.11
CA GLY A 457 -3.17 -3.33 -30.06
C GLY A 457 -3.56 -2.83 -28.68
N LEU A 458 -2.86 -3.21 -27.60
CA LEU A 458 -3.19 -2.77 -26.25
C LEU A 458 -3.08 -1.25 -26.11
N THR A 459 -4.16 -0.62 -25.65
CA THR A 459 -4.21 0.80 -25.24
C THR A 459 -4.27 0.92 -23.72
N GLU A 460 -3.99 2.11 -23.18
CA GLU A 460 -4.19 2.37 -21.75
C GLU A 460 -5.65 2.25 -21.34
N ALA A 461 -6.57 2.71 -22.18
CA ALA A 461 -7.99 2.59 -21.90
C ALA A 461 -8.40 1.11 -21.82
N GLU A 462 -8.01 0.30 -22.80
CA GLU A 462 -8.26 -1.14 -22.77
C GLU A 462 -7.67 -1.78 -21.50
N TYR A 463 -6.43 -1.43 -21.15
CA TYR A 463 -5.79 -1.91 -19.92
C TYR A 463 -6.63 -1.54 -18.70
N ILE A 464 -6.93 -0.25 -18.49
CA ILE A 464 -7.69 0.24 -17.32
C ILE A 464 -9.06 -0.43 -17.24
N SER A 465 -9.80 -0.52 -18.35
CA SER A 465 -11.14 -1.12 -18.35
C SER A 465 -11.11 -2.61 -18.05
N THR A 466 -10.13 -3.32 -18.62
CA THR A 466 -9.96 -4.76 -18.42
C THR A 466 -9.55 -5.05 -16.99
N ILE A 467 -8.55 -4.33 -16.47
CA ILE A 467 -8.11 -4.46 -15.09
C ILE A 467 -9.25 -4.19 -14.12
N LEU A 468 -9.99 -3.10 -14.29
CA LEU A 468 -11.05 -2.72 -13.36
C LEU A 468 -12.12 -3.81 -13.22
N GLN A 469 -12.35 -4.60 -14.26
CA GLN A 469 -13.33 -5.69 -14.26
C GLN A 469 -12.89 -6.85 -15.17
N PRO A 470 -11.98 -7.72 -14.69
CA PRO A 470 -11.22 -8.66 -15.54
C PRO A 470 -12.06 -9.80 -16.11
N TYR A 471 -13.27 -10.01 -15.59
CA TYR A 471 -14.24 -10.99 -16.10
C TYR A 471 -15.35 -10.35 -16.95
N GLY A 472 -15.25 -9.06 -17.25
CA GLY A 472 -16.22 -8.31 -18.07
C GLY A 472 -17.41 -7.76 -17.27
N LYS A 473 -18.19 -6.90 -17.94
CA LYS A 473 -19.26 -6.08 -17.32
C LYS A 473 -20.38 -6.87 -16.65
N GLU A 474 -20.64 -8.08 -17.15
CA GLU A 474 -21.70 -8.96 -16.64
C GLU A 474 -21.32 -9.64 -15.31
N GLN A 475 -20.03 -9.65 -14.95
CA GLN A 475 -19.55 -10.22 -13.70
C GLN A 475 -19.15 -9.07 -12.74
N PRO A 476 -19.85 -8.88 -11.62
CA PRO A 476 -19.57 -7.80 -10.65
C PRO A 476 -18.34 -8.12 -9.78
N ILE A 477 -17.22 -8.42 -10.45
CA ILE A 477 -15.91 -8.72 -9.86
C ILE A 477 -14.98 -7.59 -10.28
N TYR A 478 -14.60 -6.75 -9.33
CA TYR A 478 -13.77 -5.58 -9.54
C TYR A 478 -12.38 -5.80 -8.96
N LEU A 479 -11.36 -5.29 -9.62
CA LEU A 479 -9.98 -5.31 -9.12
C LEU A 479 -9.57 -3.87 -8.79
N ALA A 480 -9.08 -3.67 -7.57
CA ALA A 480 -8.67 -2.38 -7.07
C ALA A 480 -7.38 -2.51 -6.27
N ASN A 481 -6.23 -2.44 -6.95
CA ASN A 481 -4.93 -2.50 -6.30
C ASN A 481 -3.89 -1.73 -7.10
N ASN A 482 -3.01 -1.02 -6.40
CA ASN A 482 -1.97 -0.18 -6.99
C ASN A 482 -1.05 -0.94 -7.99
N ASP A 483 -0.96 -2.27 -7.91
CA ASP A 483 -0.24 -3.12 -8.87
C ASP A 483 -0.70 -2.98 -10.32
N TYR A 484 -1.97 -2.61 -10.54
CA TYR A 484 -2.57 -2.55 -11.86
C TYR A 484 -2.79 -1.12 -12.35
N CYS A 485 -1.96 -0.19 -11.90
CA CYS A 485 -1.88 1.12 -12.53
C CYS A 485 -0.99 1.06 -13.77
N ILE A 486 -1.47 1.72 -14.84
CA ILE A 486 -0.72 1.99 -16.06
C ILE A 486 -0.53 3.48 -16.23
N GLN A 487 0.70 3.91 -16.50
CA GLN A 487 1.05 5.31 -16.72
C GLN A 487 2.20 5.39 -17.73
N ASP A 488 2.17 6.36 -18.64
CA ASP A 488 3.38 6.80 -19.33
C ASP A 488 4.32 7.44 -18.30
N PHE A 489 5.60 7.11 -18.39
CA PHE A 489 6.66 7.63 -17.55
C PHE A 489 6.66 9.16 -17.48
N LYS A 490 6.26 9.84 -18.56
CA LYS A 490 6.14 11.31 -18.63
C LYS A 490 5.18 11.90 -17.61
N TYR A 491 4.22 11.13 -17.12
CA TYR A 491 3.30 11.58 -16.08
C TYR A 491 3.25 10.59 -14.91
N MET A 492 4.33 9.86 -14.66
CA MET A 492 4.44 8.96 -13.53
C MET A 492 4.36 9.73 -12.21
N TYR A 493 3.44 9.35 -11.34
CA TYR A 493 3.22 10.02 -10.05
C TYR A 493 3.92 9.33 -8.88
N GLY A 494 4.52 8.15 -9.07
CA GLY A 494 5.12 7.35 -8.00
C GLY A 494 4.14 6.37 -7.36
N ASP A 495 4.54 5.70 -6.28
CA ASP A 495 3.78 4.60 -5.67
C ASP A 495 2.92 5.07 -4.48
N TRP A 496 1.76 5.67 -4.78
CA TRP A 496 0.88 6.25 -3.77
C TRP A 496 -0.38 5.43 -3.49
N ALA A 497 -0.98 5.68 -2.32
CA ALA A 497 -2.28 5.11 -1.94
C ALA A 497 -3.40 5.55 -2.91
N GLU A 498 -3.29 6.76 -3.47
CA GLU A 498 -4.26 7.32 -4.42
C GLU A 498 -4.57 6.39 -5.58
N ASP A 499 -3.57 5.72 -6.14
CA ASP A 499 -3.73 4.80 -7.26
C ASP A 499 -4.69 3.64 -6.94
N SER A 500 -4.52 3.04 -5.76
CA SER A 500 -5.41 1.96 -5.31
C SER A 500 -6.82 2.48 -5.00
N LEU A 501 -6.91 3.64 -4.33
CA LEU A 501 -8.18 4.26 -3.97
C LEU A 501 -8.95 4.69 -5.23
N THR A 502 -8.25 5.19 -6.25
CA THR A 502 -8.84 5.60 -7.54
C THR A 502 -9.49 4.41 -8.24
N GLN A 503 -8.83 3.25 -8.24
CA GLN A 503 -9.42 2.03 -8.80
C GLN A 503 -10.65 1.58 -8.00
N ALA A 504 -10.58 1.64 -6.66
CA ALA A 504 -11.74 1.34 -5.82
C ALA A 504 -12.90 2.29 -6.10
N GLU A 505 -12.63 3.59 -6.25
CA GLU A 505 -13.66 4.58 -6.54
C GLU A 505 -14.29 4.38 -7.92
N ARG A 506 -13.50 4.02 -8.93
CA ARG A 506 -14.04 3.63 -10.25
C ARG A 506 -14.92 2.38 -10.16
N ALA A 507 -14.59 1.42 -9.31
CA ALA A 507 -15.44 0.27 -9.06
C ALA A 507 -16.77 0.69 -8.41
N MET A 508 -16.73 1.58 -7.40
CA MET A 508 -17.95 2.12 -6.78
C MET A 508 -18.81 2.88 -7.80
N HIS A 509 -18.20 3.71 -8.64
CA HIS A 509 -18.89 4.41 -9.73
C HIS A 509 -19.57 3.45 -10.70
N ARG A 510 -18.88 2.38 -11.13
CA ARG A 510 -19.47 1.34 -12.00
C ARG A 510 -20.61 0.56 -11.35
N LEU A 511 -20.61 0.45 -10.02
CA LEU A 511 -21.71 -0.12 -9.25
C LEU A 511 -22.90 0.86 -9.12
N GLY A 512 -22.77 2.09 -9.62
CA GLY A 512 -23.81 3.12 -9.57
C GLY A 512 -23.85 3.89 -8.25
N LEU A 513 -22.81 3.79 -7.41
CA LEU A 513 -22.73 4.59 -6.20
C LEU A 513 -22.43 6.05 -6.55
N PRO A 514 -23.09 7.03 -5.91
CA PRO A 514 -22.81 8.44 -6.14
C PRO A 514 -21.41 8.81 -5.63
N ARG A 515 -20.87 9.93 -6.15
CA ARG A 515 -19.71 10.61 -5.57
C ARG A 515 -20.02 10.96 -4.11
N PRO A 516 -19.10 10.75 -3.16
CA PRO A 516 -19.26 11.27 -1.80
C PRO A 516 -19.15 12.78 -1.77
N ASP A 517 -19.93 13.41 -0.91
CA ASP A 517 -19.91 14.86 -0.72
C ASP A 517 -18.54 15.39 -0.28
N TRP A 518 -17.76 14.59 0.46
CA TRP A 518 -16.43 14.95 0.95
C TRP A 518 -15.33 14.85 -0.11
N LEU A 519 -15.54 14.13 -1.21
CA LEU A 519 -14.56 13.94 -2.27
C LEU A 519 -14.66 15.07 -3.29
N ASP A 520 -13.55 15.69 -3.64
CA ASP A 520 -13.53 16.80 -4.59
C ASP A 520 -14.22 16.47 -5.94
N GLU A 521 -15.07 17.39 -6.40
CA GLU A 521 -15.91 17.20 -7.59
C GLU A 521 -15.10 17.24 -8.89
N GLU A 522 -14.16 18.17 -9.02
CA GLU A 522 -13.33 18.30 -10.22
C GLU A 522 -12.41 17.08 -10.35
N TYR A 523 -11.80 16.67 -9.23
CA TYR A 523 -11.04 15.44 -9.14
C TYR A 523 -11.87 14.23 -9.59
N TYR A 524 -13.08 14.08 -9.07
CA TYR A 524 -13.95 12.95 -9.40
C TYR A 524 -14.28 12.90 -10.89
N ALA A 525 -14.72 14.02 -11.47
CA ALA A 525 -15.01 14.11 -12.90
C ALA A 525 -13.77 13.76 -13.75
N LYS A 526 -12.60 14.28 -13.36
CA LYS A 526 -11.34 14.08 -14.09
C LYS A 526 -10.77 12.68 -13.96
N LYS A 527 -10.79 12.07 -12.78
CA LYS A 527 -10.06 10.81 -12.49
C LYS A 527 -10.95 9.58 -12.49
N ILE A 528 -12.25 9.75 -12.22
CA ILE A 528 -13.20 8.64 -12.10
C ILE A 528 -14.09 8.57 -13.35
N GLU A 529 -14.84 9.63 -13.65
CA GLU A 529 -15.84 9.61 -14.75
C GLU A 529 -15.20 9.65 -16.14
N SER A 530 -14.12 10.43 -16.30
CA SER A 530 -13.49 10.65 -17.61
C SER A 530 -13.02 9.35 -18.30
N VAL A 531 -12.63 8.34 -17.51
CA VAL A 531 -12.15 7.04 -18.01
C VAL A 531 -13.25 6.28 -18.74
N GLU A 532 -14.48 6.31 -18.24
CA GLU A 532 -15.61 5.69 -18.95
C GLU A 532 -15.93 6.44 -20.24
N SER A 533 -15.78 7.77 -20.22
CA SER A 533 -16.02 8.61 -21.40
C SER A 533 -14.97 8.41 -22.51
N SER A 534 -13.69 8.22 -22.14
CA SER A 534 -12.62 7.97 -23.10
C SER A 534 -12.76 6.58 -23.72
N LEU A 535 -13.13 5.58 -22.92
CA LEU A 535 -13.46 4.23 -23.38
C LEU A 535 -14.59 4.24 -24.41
N ALA A 536 -15.68 4.93 -24.13
CA ALA A 536 -16.81 5.03 -25.05
C ALA A 536 -16.41 5.69 -26.38
N LYS A 537 -15.57 6.74 -26.33
CA LYS A 537 -15.05 7.41 -27.53
C LYS A 537 -14.14 6.50 -28.35
N GLU A 538 -13.18 5.81 -27.73
CA GLU A 538 -12.25 4.90 -28.42
C GLU A 538 -12.99 3.74 -29.10
N MET A 539 -13.93 3.10 -28.39
CA MET A 539 -14.74 2.01 -28.95
C MET A 539 -15.57 2.47 -30.16
N SER A 540 -16.16 3.67 -30.09
CA SER A 540 -16.91 4.23 -31.21
C SER A 540 -16.01 4.56 -32.42
N GLY A 541 -14.76 4.96 -32.17
CA GLY A 541 -13.76 5.25 -33.20
C GLY A 541 -13.24 3.99 -33.89
N GLN A 542 -12.94 2.94 -33.13
CA GLN A 542 -12.54 1.63 -33.67
C GLN A 542 -13.65 0.97 -34.47
N GLN A 543 -14.91 1.05 -34.02
CA GLN A 543 -16.03 0.50 -34.78
C GLN A 543 -16.21 1.22 -36.13
N LYS A 544 -16.01 2.55 -36.16
CA LYS A 544 -16.02 3.33 -37.41
C LYS A 544 -14.84 2.97 -38.34
N SER A 545 -13.64 2.72 -37.81
CA SER A 545 -12.47 2.37 -38.62
C SER A 545 -12.59 0.96 -39.22
N VAL A 546 -13.09 -0.02 -38.46
CA VAL A 546 -13.36 -1.38 -38.96
C VAL A 546 -14.42 -1.34 -40.08
N LEU A 547 -15.53 -0.63 -39.88
CA LEU A 547 -16.56 -0.46 -40.91
C LEU A 547 -16.00 0.20 -42.19
N LYS A 548 -15.09 1.17 -42.05
CA LYS A 548 -14.43 1.83 -43.19
C LYS A 548 -13.48 0.89 -43.94
N VAL A 549 -12.71 0.06 -43.23
CA VAL A 549 -11.84 -0.96 -43.85
C VAL A 549 -12.66 -2.06 -44.54
N SER A 550 -13.76 -2.50 -43.93
CA SER A 550 -14.70 -3.46 -44.54
C SER A 550 -15.38 -2.89 -45.79
N ALA A 551 -15.75 -1.60 -45.78
CA ALA A 551 -16.32 -0.92 -46.93
C ALA A 551 -15.30 -0.74 -48.07
N LEU A 552 -14.04 -0.38 -47.76
CA LEU A 552 -12.98 -0.31 -48.76
C LEU A 552 -12.72 -1.69 -49.38
N LYS A 553 -12.58 -2.76 -48.57
CA LYS A 553 -12.39 -4.13 -49.08
C LYS A 553 -13.55 -4.59 -49.97
N ARG A 554 -14.80 -4.25 -49.64
CA ARG A 554 -15.96 -4.53 -50.53
C ARG A 554 -15.87 -3.75 -51.84
N SER A 555 -15.45 -2.49 -51.83
CA SER A 555 -15.31 -1.71 -53.07
C SER A 555 -14.21 -2.25 -53.99
N THR A 556 -13.11 -2.75 -53.43
CA THR A 556 -12.02 -3.37 -54.20
C THR A 556 -12.44 -4.72 -54.76
N LEU A 557 -13.23 -5.51 -54.00
CA LEU A 557 -13.77 -6.79 -54.48
C LEU A 557 -14.81 -6.58 -55.60
N VAL A 558 -15.64 -5.55 -55.50
CA VAL A 558 -16.64 -5.23 -56.55
C VAL A 558 -15.96 -4.76 -57.84
N ARG A 559 -14.88 -3.97 -57.76
CA ARG A 559 -14.09 -3.59 -58.95
C ARG A 559 -13.42 -4.79 -59.63
N ALA A 560 -12.87 -5.72 -58.85
CA ALA A 560 -12.23 -6.92 -59.39
C ALA A 560 -13.21 -7.89 -60.09
N VAL A 561 -14.52 -7.80 -59.79
CA VAL A 561 -15.57 -8.60 -60.43
C VAL A 561 -16.19 -7.90 -61.65
N THR A 562 -16.05 -6.59 -61.78
CA THR A 562 -16.50 -5.84 -62.98
C THR A 562 -15.46 -5.74 -64.09
N ASP A 563 -14.18 -6.02 -63.77
CA ASP A 563 -13.06 -5.98 -64.72
C ASP A 563 -12.65 -7.39 -65.23
N ALA A 564 -13.44 -8.43 -64.90
CA ALA A 564 -13.35 -9.79 -65.44
C ALA A 564 -14.63 -10.12 -66.20
#